data_AF-A0A3C0NIS9-F1
#
_entry.id   AF-A0A3C0NIS9-F1
#
_cell.length_a   1.000
_cell.length_b   1.000
_cell.length_c   1.000
_cell.angle_alpha   90.00
_cell.angle_beta   90.00
_cell.angle_gamma   90.00
#
_symmetry.space_group_name_H-M   'P 1'
#
loop_
_entity.id
_entity.type
_entity.pdbx_description
1 polymer ?
#
loop_
_entity_poly.entity_id
_entity_poly.type
_entity_poly.pdbx_seq_one_letter_code
_entity_poly.pdbx_strand_id
1 'polypeptide(L)'
;MHLINQQEFRKSLLASYGASVSQIEELLAYNQNVFKPSYLTHSVKFPLPPEVHVTAWEKYTITAKKVGAFESLKRVLVQLQFPIQEGISQTEAYRLATRKGVPVDGVTEATGLVLKQPEKLQLRLHQSLAGAIPVLFTENREDFVSLVQALFMRNEPKPIPASMGACIVSGFNNWDRIRQYRQQWEAQQGDDCSETKWAAEFQRIIPHRELYQDQFIILSSGFYSNVPASDMKLSQAQWQQLSLTIRLEHECTHYFTRRLFSSMRNNLLDELIADYRGIVAAIGYYRADWFLRFLGLESFPLIREEARLQNYRGQPSLSDGSFKILQSIIKAAAENLEYFDASHANELKTANNQLLMLLALTDLTLEELAATQGRYYLQNSIEQWQKILCS
;
A
#
# COMPACT_ATOMS: atom_id res chain seq x y z
N MET A 1 -13.80 24.59 -20.47
CA MET A 1 -13.63 24.13 -21.88
C MET A 1 -12.71 22.91 -22.01
N HIS A 2 -11.70 22.73 -21.15
CA HIS A 2 -10.78 21.57 -21.19
C HIS A 2 -11.41 20.22 -20.78
N LEU A 3 -12.27 20.20 -19.73
CA LEU A 3 -12.90 18.98 -19.20
C LEU A 3 -13.90 18.29 -20.15
N ILE A 4 -14.70 19.07 -20.91
CA ILE A 4 -15.65 18.53 -21.89
C ILE A 4 -14.90 17.86 -23.06
N ASN A 5 -13.75 18.40 -23.45
CA ASN A 5 -12.90 17.81 -24.50
C ASN A 5 -12.27 16.49 -24.03
N GLN A 6 -11.86 16.39 -22.76
CA GLN A 6 -11.28 15.19 -22.19
C GLN A 6 -12.29 14.03 -22.08
N GLN A 7 -13.53 14.31 -21.66
CA GLN A 7 -14.54 13.26 -21.54
C GLN A 7 -14.96 12.70 -22.92
N GLU A 8 -15.17 13.58 -23.92
CA GLU A 8 -15.49 13.14 -25.28
C GLU A 8 -14.34 12.37 -25.94
N PHE A 9 -13.09 12.78 -25.67
CA PHE A 9 -11.91 12.02 -26.07
C PHE A 9 -11.93 10.60 -25.48
N ARG A 10 -12.15 10.47 -24.16
CA ARG A 10 -12.20 9.15 -23.49
C ARG A 10 -13.32 8.27 -24.05
N LYS A 11 -14.52 8.83 -24.28
CA LYS A 11 -15.63 8.11 -24.96
C LYS A 11 -15.22 7.59 -26.33
N SER A 12 -14.60 8.45 -27.14
CA SER A 12 -14.18 8.11 -28.50
C SER A 12 -13.12 7.02 -28.51
N LEU A 13 -12.18 7.05 -27.56
CA LEU A 13 -11.20 5.99 -27.40
C LEU A 13 -11.87 4.67 -27.00
N LEU A 14 -12.74 4.67 -25.98
CA LEU A 14 -13.45 3.45 -25.58
C LEU A 14 -14.24 2.85 -26.74
N ALA A 15 -14.91 3.69 -27.53
CA ALA A 15 -15.61 3.26 -28.74
C ALA A 15 -14.67 2.65 -29.80
N SER A 16 -13.44 3.14 -29.95
CA SER A 16 -12.46 2.56 -30.88
C SER A 16 -11.97 1.17 -30.46
N TYR A 17 -12.07 0.83 -29.17
CA TYR A 17 -11.87 -0.52 -28.65
C TYR A 17 -13.14 -1.40 -28.73
N GLY A 18 -14.21 -0.92 -29.38
CA GLY A 18 -15.45 -1.66 -29.61
C GLY A 18 -16.46 -1.58 -28.47
N ALA A 19 -16.33 -0.62 -27.56
CA ALA A 19 -17.29 -0.42 -26.47
C ALA A 19 -18.67 0.04 -26.96
N SER A 20 -19.74 -0.59 -26.45
CA SER A 20 -21.10 -0.08 -26.57
C SER A 20 -21.31 1.18 -25.72
N VAL A 21 -22.39 1.92 -25.96
CA VAL A 21 -22.74 3.11 -25.17
C VAL A 21 -22.81 2.80 -23.66
N SER A 22 -23.44 1.69 -23.28
CA SER A 22 -23.53 1.28 -21.87
C SER A 22 -22.17 0.89 -21.27
N GLN A 23 -21.31 0.22 -22.04
CA GLN A 23 -19.96 -0.13 -21.61
C GLN A 23 -19.08 1.12 -21.45
N ILE A 24 -19.25 2.12 -22.31
CA ILE A 24 -18.55 3.40 -22.21
C ILE A 24 -18.90 4.10 -20.89
N GLU A 25 -20.18 4.22 -20.55
CA GLU A 25 -20.60 4.84 -19.29
C GLU A 25 -20.05 4.11 -18.07
N GLU A 26 -20.14 2.78 -18.09
CA GLU A 26 -19.62 1.91 -17.04
C GLU A 26 -18.09 2.07 -16.85
N LEU A 27 -17.33 2.04 -17.95
CA LEU A 27 -15.88 2.18 -17.93
C LEU A 27 -15.43 3.59 -17.53
N LEU A 28 -16.13 4.64 -17.97
CA LEU A 28 -15.81 6.01 -17.55
C LEU A 28 -15.96 6.20 -16.04
N ALA A 29 -16.99 5.60 -15.45
CA ALA A 29 -17.20 5.62 -14.00
C ALA A 29 -16.11 4.82 -13.27
N TYR A 30 -15.80 3.62 -13.75
CA TYR A 30 -14.75 2.78 -13.18
C TYR A 30 -13.35 3.41 -13.27
N ASN A 31 -13.01 4.01 -14.42
CA ASN A 31 -11.72 4.66 -14.69
C ASN A 31 -11.70 6.13 -14.26
N GLN A 32 -12.65 6.59 -13.45
CA GLN A 32 -12.59 7.96 -12.94
C GLN A 32 -11.30 8.14 -12.14
N ASN A 33 -10.49 9.11 -12.57
CA ASN A 33 -9.31 9.51 -11.81
C ASN A 33 -9.75 10.26 -10.55
N VAL A 34 -9.35 9.72 -9.39
CA VAL A 34 -9.66 10.30 -8.06
C VAL A 34 -8.44 10.91 -7.39
N PHE A 35 -7.25 10.67 -7.93
CA PHE A 35 -6.11 11.47 -7.58
C PHE A 35 -6.47 12.88 -8.04
N LYS A 36 -6.51 13.83 -7.11
CA LYS A 36 -6.87 15.22 -7.41
C LYS A 36 -5.62 16.09 -7.24
N PRO A 37 -4.71 16.09 -8.23
CA PRO A 37 -3.48 16.89 -8.27
C PRO A 37 -3.67 18.35 -7.87
N SER A 38 -4.80 18.94 -8.27
CA SER A 38 -5.17 20.33 -8.01
C SER A 38 -5.21 20.72 -6.52
N TYR A 39 -5.19 19.74 -5.61
CA TYR A 39 -5.13 19.98 -4.16
C TYR A 39 -3.73 20.16 -3.61
N LEU A 40 -2.67 19.91 -4.40
CA LEU A 40 -1.31 20.23 -4.02
C LEU A 40 -1.07 21.73 -4.23
N THR A 41 -1.58 22.54 -3.30
CA THR A 41 -1.55 24.01 -3.31
C THR A 41 -0.30 24.61 -2.67
N HIS A 42 0.60 23.77 -2.15
CA HIS A 42 1.82 24.17 -1.44
C HIS A 42 3.00 23.35 -1.95
N SER A 43 4.21 23.91 -1.88
CA SER A 43 5.44 23.20 -2.21
C SER A 43 5.59 21.96 -1.33
N VAL A 44 5.51 20.77 -1.94
CA VAL A 44 5.70 19.48 -1.28
C VAL A 44 7.14 19.03 -1.49
N LYS A 45 7.84 18.78 -0.40
CA LYS A 45 9.21 18.23 -0.44
C LYS A 45 9.16 16.71 -0.37
N PHE A 46 9.99 16.08 -1.20
CA PHE A 46 10.12 14.63 -1.27
C PHE A 46 11.54 14.19 -0.85
N PRO A 47 11.69 13.01 -0.21
CA PRO A 47 10.61 12.16 0.30
C PRO A 47 9.77 12.90 1.35
N LEU A 48 8.48 12.54 1.46
CA LEU A 48 7.60 13.17 2.45
C LEU A 48 8.19 13.03 3.86
N PRO A 49 7.94 13.99 4.76
CA PRO A 49 8.38 13.85 6.13
C PRO A 49 7.76 12.58 6.75
N PRO A 50 8.53 11.81 7.55
CA PRO A 50 8.01 10.66 8.27
C PRO A 50 6.77 11.03 9.09
N GLU A 51 5.80 10.12 9.19
CA GLU A 51 4.67 10.30 10.09
C GLU A 51 5.13 10.25 11.56
N VAL A 52 4.39 10.90 12.46
CA VAL A 52 4.75 11.06 13.88
C VAL A 52 5.02 9.71 14.58
N HIS A 53 4.34 8.65 14.17
CA HIS A 53 4.52 7.32 14.76
C HIS A 53 5.91 6.73 14.50
N VAL A 54 6.60 7.12 13.42
CA VAL A 54 7.89 6.55 13.02
C VAL A 54 8.93 6.68 14.13
N THR A 55 8.94 7.78 14.88
CA THR A 55 9.84 7.99 16.03
C THR A 55 9.69 6.91 17.10
N ALA A 56 8.48 6.39 17.34
CA ALA A 56 8.28 5.28 18.28
C ALA A 56 8.85 3.97 17.69
N TRP A 57 8.63 3.73 16.40
CA TRP A 57 9.12 2.55 15.69
C TRP A 57 10.65 2.52 15.54
N GLU A 58 11.33 3.68 15.50
CA GLU A 58 12.79 3.76 15.62
C GLU A 58 13.27 3.15 16.94
N LYS A 59 12.63 3.50 18.06
CA LYS A 59 12.94 2.94 19.38
C LYS A 59 12.65 1.44 19.43
N TYR A 60 11.56 0.99 18.82
CA TYR A 60 11.23 -0.43 18.72
C TYR A 60 12.28 -1.18 17.88
N THR A 61 12.78 -0.58 16.80
CA THR A 61 13.84 -1.15 15.96
C THR A 61 15.15 -1.28 16.74
N ILE A 62 15.50 -0.29 17.57
CA ILE A 62 16.69 -0.37 18.45
C ILE A 62 16.54 -1.50 19.47
N THR A 63 15.35 -1.65 20.07
CA THR A 63 15.08 -2.73 21.04
C THR A 63 15.09 -4.10 20.36
N ALA A 64 14.49 -4.21 19.17
CA ALA A 64 14.46 -5.43 18.36
C ALA A 64 15.86 -5.96 18.04
N LYS A 65 16.86 -5.08 17.82
CA LYS A 65 18.26 -5.49 17.62
C LYS A 65 18.88 -6.18 18.85
N LYS A 66 18.34 -5.94 20.05
CA LYS A 66 18.86 -6.48 21.32
C LYS A 66 18.17 -7.78 21.73
N VAL A 67 16.86 -7.86 21.55
CA VAL A 67 16.04 -8.97 22.09
C VAL A 67 15.23 -9.73 21.03
N GLY A 68 15.32 -9.34 19.76
CA GLY A 68 14.50 -9.86 18.66
C GLY A 68 13.24 -9.03 18.41
N ALA A 69 12.79 -8.99 17.15
CA ALA A 69 11.63 -8.17 16.76
C ALA A 69 10.34 -8.64 17.42
N PHE A 70 10.09 -9.95 17.47
CA PHE A 70 8.86 -10.48 18.07
C PHE A 70 8.76 -10.15 19.55
N GLU A 71 9.81 -10.42 20.33
CA GLU A 71 9.86 -10.12 21.76
C GLU A 71 9.80 -8.63 22.07
N SER A 72 10.43 -7.79 21.24
CA SER A 72 10.34 -6.33 21.36
C SER A 72 8.92 -5.85 21.12
N LEU A 73 8.29 -6.29 20.04
CA LEU A 73 6.96 -5.85 19.63
C LEU A 73 5.87 -6.39 20.55
N LYS A 74 6.01 -7.60 21.09
CA LYS A 74 5.04 -8.20 22.01
C LYS A 74 4.78 -7.33 23.23
N ARG A 75 5.79 -6.57 23.68
CA ARG A 75 5.69 -5.64 24.82
C ARG A 75 4.86 -4.39 24.53
N VAL A 76 4.81 -3.96 23.27
CA VAL A 76 4.22 -2.66 22.87
C VAL A 76 2.94 -2.82 22.04
N LEU A 77 2.81 -3.91 21.28
CA LEU A 77 1.65 -4.25 20.48
C LEU A 77 0.81 -5.31 21.21
N VAL A 78 -0.26 -4.84 21.87
CA VAL A 78 -1.09 -5.69 22.75
C VAL A 78 -1.72 -6.89 22.04
N GLN A 79 -2.00 -6.80 20.74
CA GLN A 79 -2.56 -7.89 19.92
C GLN A 79 -1.63 -9.12 19.85
N LEU A 80 -0.31 -8.92 20.01
CA LEU A 80 0.66 -10.02 20.05
C LEU A 80 0.63 -10.79 21.39
N GLN A 81 -0.12 -10.28 22.37
CA GLN A 81 -0.33 -10.92 23.68
C GLN A 81 -1.60 -11.77 23.70
N PHE A 82 -2.36 -11.83 22.60
CA PHE A 82 -3.52 -12.69 22.44
C PHE A 82 -3.29 -13.75 21.37
N PRO A 83 -3.87 -14.96 21.50
CA PRO A 83 -3.81 -15.99 20.46
C PRO A 83 -4.66 -15.60 19.25
N ILE A 84 -4.59 -16.39 18.19
CA ILE A 84 -5.59 -16.37 17.12
C ILE A 84 -6.70 -17.34 17.49
N GLN A 85 -7.92 -16.84 17.67
CA GLN A 85 -9.06 -17.66 18.07
C GLN A 85 -10.37 -17.04 17.62
N GLU A 86 -11.31 -17.89 17.16
CA GLU A 86 -12.64 -17.44 16.73
C GLU A 86 -13.38 -16.73 17.88
N GLY A 87 -13.88 -15.53 17.58
CA GLY A 87 -14.63 -14.71 18.53
C GLY A 87 -13.79 -13.98 19.57
N ILE A 88 -12.46 -14.11 19.55
CA ILE A 88 -11.59 -13.47 20.55
C ILE A 88 -11.78 -11.95 20.60
N SER A 89 -12.04 -11.33 19.44
CA SER A 89 -12.27 -9.88 19.34
C SER A 89 -13.53 -9.39 20.05
N GLN A 90 -14.43 -10.32 20.41
CA GLN A 90 -15.67 -10.05 21.12
C GLN A 90 -15.56 -10.24 22.63
N THR A 91 -14.49 -10.91 23.10
CA THR A 91 -14.25 -11.12 24.53
C THR A 91 -14.03 -9.79 25.25
N GLU A 92 -14.44 -9.74 26.52
CA GLU A 92 -14.25 -8.55 27.35
C GLU A 92 -12.77 -8.24 27.55
N ALA A 93 -11.97 -9.25 27.91
CA ALA A 93 -10.53 -9.14 28.08
C ALA A 93 -9.83 -8.50 26.86
N TYR A 94 -10.09 -9.01 25.66
CA TYR A 94 -9.52 -8.46 24.44
C TYR A 94 -9.95 -7.02 24.18
N ARG A 95 -11.23 -6.68 24.38
CA ARG A 95 -11.75 -5.31 24.17
C ARG A 95 -11.18 -4.33 25.20
N LEU A 96 -11.04 -4.74 26.46
CA LEU A 96 -10.42 -3.91 27.50
C LEU A 96 -8.96 -3.61 27.14
N ALA A 97 -8.20 -4.63 26.73
CA ALA A 97 -6.81 -4.47 26.36
C ALA A 97 -6.64 -3.59 25.09
N THR A 98 -7.39 -3.88 24.03
CA THR A 98 -7.22 -3.23 22.71
C THR A 98 -7.94 -1.88 22.57
N ARG A 99 -9.02 -1.64 23.31
CA ARG A 99 -9.81 -0.39 23.24
C ARG A 99 -9.66 0.52 24.45
N LYS A 100 -9.15 0.02 25.58
CA LYS A 100 -8.95 0.82 26.79
C LYS A 100 -7.53 0.75 27.36
N GLY A 101 -6.64 -0.07 26.78
CA GLY A 101 -5.24 -0.15 27.19
C GLY A 101 -5.01 -0.84 28.54
N VAL A 102 -5.97 -1.64 28.99
CA VAL A 102 -5.85 -2.39 30.25
C VAL A 102 -4.71 -3.41 30.11
N PRO A 103 -3.75 -3.46 31.05
CA PRO A 103 -2.70 -4.47 31.06
C PRO A 103 -3.28 -5.89 31.08
N VAL A 104 -2.56 -6.84 30.48
CA VAL A 104 -3.04 -8.23 30.35
C VAL A 104 -2.32 -9.21 31.29
N ASP A 105 -1.54 -8.69 32.24
CA ASP A 105 -0.88 -9.51 33.24
C ASP A 105 -1.93 -10.27 34.07
N GLY A 106 -1.84 -11.61 34.07
CA GLY A 106 -2.80 -12.48 34.76
C GLY A 106 -4.13 -12.69 34.04
N VAL A 107 -4.30 -12.21 32.81
CA VAL A 107 -5.49 -12.45 31.99
C VAL A 107 -5.42 -13.83 31.34
N THR A 108 -6.40 -14.68 31.60
CA THR A 108 -6.45 -16.08 31.12
C THR A 108 -6.48 -16.22 29.61
N GLU A 109 -7.17 -15.32 28.91
CA GLU A 109 -7.33 -15.31 27.46
C GLU A 109 -6.10 -14.76 26.73
N ALA A 110 -5.19 -14.07 27.43
CA ALA A 110 -4.00 -13.45 26.88
C ALA A 110 -2.81 -14.44 26.83
N THR A 111 -3.00 -15.56 26.14
CA THR A 111 -1.97 -16.62 26.05
C THR A 111 -0.83 -16.31 25.09
N GLY A 112 -0.88 -15.17 24.39
CA GLY A 112 0.12 -14.77 23.40
C GLY A 112 -0.12 -15.31 21.99
N LEU A 113 0.34 -14.55 21.00
CA LEU A 113 0.44 -15.01 19.61
C LEU A 113 1.54 -16.07 19.50
N VAL A 114 1.27 -17.14 18.75
CA VAL A 114 2.26 -18.19 18.46
C VAL A 114 2.72 -18.04 17.02
N LEU A 115 4.03 -17.87 16.84
CA LEU A 115 4.70 -17.92 15.55
C LEU A 115 5.53 -19.22 15.48
N LYS A 116 5.69 -19.77 14.28
CA LYS A 116 6.55 -20.90 13.96
C LYS A 116 8.03 -20.54 14.02
N GLN A 117 8.42 -19.36 13.52
CA GLN A 117 9.80 -18.88 13.46
C GLN A 117 9.90 -17.43 13.99
N PRO A 118 9.51 -17.16 15.25
CA PRO A 118 9.50 -15.82 15.83
C PRO A 118 10.87 -15.13 15.78
N GLU A 119 11.96 -15.89 15.88
CA GLU A 119 13.34 -15.43 15.81
C GLU A 119 13.74 -14.89 14.43
N LYS A 120 13.03 -15.29 13.37
CA LYS A 120 13.25 -14.81 12.00
C LYS A 120 12.41 -13.60 11.63
N LEU A 121 11.49 -13.16 12.49
CA LEU A 121 10.76 -11.93 12.29
C LEU A 121 11.73 -10.75 12.28
N GLN A 122 11.68 -9.95 11.23
CA GLN A 122 12.49 -8.75 11.08
C GLN A 122 11.61 -7.51 11.20
N LEU A 123 12.09 -6.54 11.98
CA LEU A 123 11.57 -5.19 12.01
C LEU A 123 12.59 -4.24 11.39
N ARG A 124 12.18 -3.53 10.33
CA ARG A 124 13.01 -2.51 9.69
C ARG A 124 12.19 -1.26 9.39
N LEU A 125 12.87 -0.12 9.32
CA LEU A 125 12.31 1.11 8.77
C LEU A 125 12.73 1.23 7.31
N HIS A 126 11.77 1.26 6.40
CA HIS A 126 12.02 1.39 4.99
C HIS A 126 11.83 2.84 4.55
N GLN A 127 12.83 3.44 3.91
CA GLN A 127 12.73 4.79 3.38
C GLN A 127 12.00 4.76 2.03
N SER A 128 10.81 5.34 1.97
CA SER A 128 10.03 5.47 0.73
C SER A 128 9.92 6.94 0.28
N LEU A 129 9.33 7.17 -0.91
CA LEU A 129 8.94 8.50 -1.37
C LEU A 129 7.92 9.17 -0.46
N ALA A 130 7.13 8.36 0.26
CA ALA A 130 6.15 8.80 1.24
C ALA A 130 6.73 8.90 2.66
N GLY A 131 8.06 9.00 2.80
CA GLY A 131 8.73 8.98 4.10
C GLY A 131 9.05 7.57 4.59
N ALA A 132 9.72 7.50 5.74
CA ALA A 132 10.04 6.22 6.36
C ALA A 132 8.76 5.52 6.85
N ILE A 133 8.65 4.21 6.63
CA ILE A 133 7.54 3.37 7.09
C ILE A 133 8.08 2.10 7.75
N PRO A 134 7.52 1.65 8.90
CA PRO A 134 7.90 0.39 9.50
C PRO A 134 7.44 -0.82 8.67
N VAL A 135 8.30 -1.82 8.58
CA VAL A 135 8.06 -3.06 7.85
C VAL A 135 8.36 -4.26 8.75
N LEU A 136 7.35 -5.09 8.96
CA LEU A 136 7.44 -6.40 9.58
C LEU A 136 7.61 -7.44 8.48
N PHE A 137 8.78 -8.07 8.41
CA PHE A 137 9.10 -9.06 7.39
C PHE A 137 9.28 -10.44 8.01
N THR A 138 8.62 -11.44 7.42
CA THR A 138 8.85 -12.87 7.75
C THR A 138 8.92 -13.71 6.48
N GLU A 139 9.80 -14.69 6.49
CA GLU A 139 9.92 -15.67 5.41
C GLU A 139 8.90 -16.79 5.51
N ASN A 140 8.41 -17.07 6.72
CA ASN A 140 7.47 -18.15 6.97
C ASN A 140 6.04 -17.69 6.61
N ARG A 141 5.37 -18.44 5.74
CA ARG A 141 4.01 -18.11 5.28
C ARG A 141 2.99 -18.17 6.41
N GLU A 142 3.08 -19.15 7.30
CA GLU A 142 2.15 -19.28 8.43
C GLU A 142 2.32 -18.10 9.39
N ASP A 143 3.55 -17.68 9.68
CA ASP A 143 3.82 -16.49 10.49
C ASP A 143 3.28 -15.22 9.87
N PHE A 144 3.41 -15.07 8.54
CA PHE A 144 2.78 -13.96 7.82
C PHE A 144 1.27 -13.95 8.05
N VAL A 145 0.60 -15.11 7.88
CA VAL A 145 -0.84 -15.23 8.10
C VAL A 145 -1.20 -14.89 9.55
N SER A 146 -0.48 -15.42 10.54
CA SER A 146 -0.71 -15.14 11.95
C SER A 146 -0.52 -13.66 12.30
N LEU A 147 0.50 -13.00 11.74
CA LEU A 147 0.72 -11.56 11.94
C LEU A 147 -0.40 -10.72 11.33
N VAL A 148 -0.86 -11.05 10.11
CA VAL A 148 -2.00 -10.38 9.48
C VAL A 148 -3.27 -10.59 10.30
N GLN A 149 -3.52 -11.82 10.75
CA GLN A 149 -4.69 -12.12 11.58
C GLN A 149 -4.68 -11.33 12.89
N ALA A 150 -3.55 -11.29 13.60
CA ALA A 150 -3.40 -10.54 14.83
C ALA A 150 -3.54 -9.02 14.62
N LEU A 151 -2.75 -8.44 13.71
CA LEU A 151 -2.56 -7.00 13.61
C LEU A 151 -3.58 -6.30 12.70
N PHE A 152 -4.19 -7.02 11.77
CA PHE A 152 -5.18 -6.49 10.83
C PHE A 152 -6.59 -7.05 11.07
N MET A 153 -6.70 -8.36 11.34
CA MET A 153 -8.00 -9.03 11.54
C MET A 153 -8.44 -9.12 13.01
N ARG A 154 -7.79 -8.39 13.91
CA ARG A 154 -8.13 -8.33 15.35
C ARG A 154 -8.08 -9.70 16.04
N ASN A 155 -7.05 -10.48 15.71
CA ASN A 155 -6.81 -11.84 16.21
C ASN A 155 -7.88 -12.87 15.82
N GLU A 156 -8.78 -12.55 14.88
CA GLU A 156 -9.74 -13.50 14.34
C GLU A 156 -9.09 -14.41 13.28
N PRO A 157 -9.44 -15.71 13.21
CA PRO A 157 -8.88 -16.69 12.27
C PRO A 157 -9.45 -16.52 10.86
N LYS A 158 -9.53 -15.29 10.35
CA LYS A 158 -10.05 -15.02 9.02
C LYS A 158 -9.08 -15.55 7.95
N PRO A 159 -9.58 -16.18 6.88
CA PRO A 159 -8.74 -16.73 5.83
C PRO A 159 -7.97 -15.60 5.13
N ILE A 160 -6.68 -15.83 4.89
CA ILE A 160 -5.78 -14.92 4.18
C ILE A 160 -5.42 -15.55 2.83
N PRO A 161 -5.77 -14.92 1.68
CA PRO A 161 -5.53 -15.48 0.36
C PRO A 161 -4.06 -15.84 0.14
N ALA A 162 -3.79 -16.97 -0.53
CA ALA A 162 -2.42 -17.40 -0.83
C ALA A 162 -1.65 -16.38 -1.68
N SER A 163 -2.36 -15.62 -2.52
CA SER A 163 -1.82 -14.54 -3.35
C SER A 163 -1.44 -13.27 -2.58
N MET A 164 -2.00 -13.08 -1.37
CA MET A 164 -1.73 -11.91 -0.53
C MET A 164 -0.33 -12.01 0.06
N GLY A 165 0.63 -11.27 -0.51
CA GLY A 165 2.02 -11.29 -0.06
C GLY A 165 2.39 -10.16 0.90
N ALA A 166 1.58 -9.11 0.98
CA ALA A 166 1.76 -7.97 1.87
C ALA A 166 0.42 -7.35 2.26
N CYS A 167 0.46 -6.49 3.28
CA CYS A 167 -0.57 -5.49 3.52
C CYS A 167 -0.05 -4.33 4.34
N ILE A 168 -0.67 -3.18 4.13
CA ILE A 168 -0.57 -2.03 5.03
C ILE A 168 -1.60 -2.18 6.16
N VAL A 169 -1.12 -2.20 7.40
CA VAL A 169 -1.95 -1.98 8.58
C VAL A 169 -2.08 -0.48 8.80
N SER A 170 -3.30 -0.01 8.99
CA SER A 170 -3.62 1.41 9.14
C SER A 170 -4.60 1.66 10.25
N GLY A 171 -4.43 2.78 10.96
CA GLY A 171 -5.30 3.13 12.07
C GLY A 171 -5.09 2.22 13.27
N PHE A 172 -3.89 1.65 13.43
CA PHE A 172 -3.58 0.75 14.53
C PHE A 172 -3.42 1.54 15.82
N ASN A 173 -4.33 1.37 16.77
CA ASN A 173 -4.24 2.04 18.08
C ASN A 173 -3.04 1.49 18.87
N ASN A 174 -1.96 2.26 18.95
CA ASN A 174 -0.77 1.90 19.70
C ASN A 174 -0.86 2.43 21.14
N TRP A 175 -1.25 1.55 22.06
CA TRP A 175 -1.36 1.86 23.49
C TRP A 175 -0.03 2.22 24.15
N ASP A 176 1.10 1.78 23.60
CA ASP A 176 2.41 2.21 24.08
C ASP A 176 2.63 3.71 23.84
N ARG A 177 2.25 4.22 22.66
CA ARG A 177 2.30 5.66 22.37
C ARG A 177 1.33 6.47 23.25
N ILE A 178 0.14 5.94 23.52
CA ILE A 178 -0.81 6.59 24.45
C ILE A 178 -0.20 6.69 25.85
N ARG A 179 0.46 5.62 26.34
CA ARG A 179 1.16 5.64 27.64
C ARG A 179 2.33 6.61 27.65
N GLN A 180 3.14 6.65 26.60
CA GLN A 180 4.24 7.61 26.49
C GLN A 180 3.73 9.06 26.48
N TYR A 181 2.64 9.34 25.75
CA TYR A 181 1.99 10.64 25.74
C TYR A 181 1.49 11.02 27.15
N ARG A 182 0.78 10.09 27.82
CA ARG A 182 0.32 10.27 29.20
C ARG A 182 1.48 10.64 30.12
N GLN A 183 2.55 9.86 30.13
CA GLN A 183 3.73 10.13 30.96
C GLN A 183 4.33 11.53 30.73
N GLN A 184 4.39 11.98 29.47
CA GLN A 184 4.89 13.32 29.14
C GLN A 184 3.95 14.41 29.64
N TRP A 185 2.64 14.21 29.47
CA TRP A 185 1.63 15.14 29.96
C TRP A 185 1.63 15.22 31.49
N GLU A 186 1.68 14.08 32.20
CA GLU A 186 1.75 14.02 33.66
C GLU A 186 3.00 14.77 34.18
N ALA A 187 4.16 14.58 33.55
CA ALA A 187 5.39 15.28 33.90
C ALA A 187 5.32 16.81 33.70
N GLN A 188 4.48 17.30 32.80
CA GLN A 188 4.27 18.74 32.55
C GLN A 188 3.25 19.36 33.52
N GLN A 189 2.30 18.57 34.05
CA GLN A 189 1.27 19.05 34.97
C GLN A 189 1.73 19.10 36.44
N GLY A 190 2.82 18.40 36.79
CA GLY A 190 3.32 18.33 38.17
C GLY A 190 2.36 17.59 39.10
N ASP A 191 2.22 18.05 40.36
CA ASP A 191 1.41 17.39 41.40
C ASP A 191 -0.11 17.45 41.15
N ASP A 192 -0.56 18.21 40.16
CA ASP A 192 -1.97 18.46 39.89
C ASP A 192 -2.61 17.41 38.95
N CYS A 193 -2.05 16.19 38.97
CA CYS A 193 -2.40 15.11 38.07
C CYS A 193 -3.42 14.14 38.70
N SER A 194 -4.59 14.00 38.08
CA SER A 194 -5.65 13.07 38.52
C SER A 194 -6.26 12.32 37.34
N GLU A 195 -6.85 11.15 37.59
CA GLU A 195 -7.53 10.36 36.55
C GLU A 195 -8.66 11.14 35.86
N THR A 196 -9.34 12.04 36.57
CA THR A 196 -10.37 12.91 35.99
C THR A 196 -9.79 13.87 34.95
N LYS A 197 -8.60 14.41 35.21
CA LYS A 197 -7.90 15.28 34.26
C LYS A 197 -7.31 14.51 33.10
N TRP A 198 -6.78 13.32 33.36
CA TRP A 198 -6.35 12.42 32.29
C TRP A 198 -7.53 12.07 31.38
N ALA A 199 -8.71 11.77 31.94
CA ALA A 199 -9.90 11.49 31.14
C ALA A 199 -10.28 12.69 30.24
N ALA A 200 -10.19 13.92 30.76
CA ALA A 200 -10.44 15.14 29.99
C ALA A 200 -9.38 15.36 28.88
N GLU A 201 -8.10 15.13 29.18
CA GLU A 201 -7.03 15.23 28.19
C GLU A 201 -7.12 14.13 27.14
N PHE A 202 -7.47 12.91 27.54
CA PHE A 202 -7.67 11.80 26.62
C PHE A 202 -8.79 12.10 25.62
N GLN A 203 -9.89 12.75 26.06
CA GLN A 203 -10.93 13.23 25.15
C GLN A 203 -10.41 14.25 24.13
N ARG A 204 -9.42 15.07 24.50
CA ARG A 204 -8.78 16.02 23.58
C ARG A 204 -7.93 15.34 22.52
N ILE A 205 -7.23 14.25 22.85
CA ILE A 205 -6.37 13.58 21.86
C ILE A 205 -7.13 12.65 20.91
N ILE A 206 -8.35 12.20 21.24
CA ILE A 206 -9.17 11.31 20.37
C ILE A 206 -9.27 11.79 18.91
N PRO A 207 -9.59 13.07 18.61
CA PRO A 207 -9.62 13.56 17.23
C PRO A 207 -8.23 13.59 16.55
N HIS A 208 -7.14 13.65 17.33
CA HIS A 208 -5.76 13.70 16.87
C HIS A 208 -5.16 12.29 16.73
N ARG A 209 -5.71 11.53 15.77
CA ARG A 209 -5.35 10.12 15.53
C ARG A 209 -3.86 9.92 15.29
N GLU A 210 -3.18 10.88 14.67
CA GLU A 210 -1.75 10.88 14.41
C GLU A 210 -0.89 10.69 15.68
N LEU A 211 -1.43 11.03 16.86
CA LEU A 211 -0.73 10.91 18.14
C LEU A 211 -0.69 9.48 18.68
N TYR A 212 -1.59 8.59 18.25
CA TYR A 212 -1.72 7.24 18.79
C TYR A 212 -1.99 6.14 17.77
N GLN A 213 -2.35 6.49 16.54
CA GLN A 213 -2.53 5.53 15.46
C GLN A 213 -1.26 5.39 14.64
N ASP A 214 -0.93 4.15 14.35
CA ASP A 214 0.25 3.77 13.59
C ASP A 214 -0.14 3.22 12.22
N GLN A 215 0.83 3.27 11.31
CA GLN A 215 0.78 2.62 10.01
C GLN A 215 2.06 1.82 9.80
N PHE A 216 1.96 0.62 9.25
CA PHE A 216 3.12 -0.22 8.96
C PHE A 216 2.78 -1.30 7.94
N ILE A 217 3.79 -1.88 7.31
CA ILE A 217 3.64 -2.96 6.33
C ILE A 217 3.95 -4.30 6.99
N ILE A 218 3.14 -5.32 6.71
CA ILE A 218 3.49 -6.73 6.95
C ILE A 218 3.85 -7.33 5.59
N LEU A 219 5.00 -7.97 5.49
CA LEU A 219 5.61 -8.39 4.22
C LEU A 219 6.06 -9.85 4.29
N SER A 220 5.72 -10.64 3.28
CA SER A 220 6.19 -12.01 3.09
C SER A 220 7.24 -12.13 1.99
N SER A 221 7.97 -13.26 1.98
CA SER A 221 9.04 -13.57 1.02
C SER A 221 8.58 -14.35 -0.22
N GLY A 222 7.28 -14.60 -0.41
CA GLY A 222 6.78 -15.39 -1.54
C GLY A 222 7.02 -14.74 -2.91
N PHE A 223 6.81 -15.48 -4.00
CA PHE A 223 6.91 -14.93 -5.36
C PHE A 223 5.82 -13.90 -5.65
N TYR A 224 6.18 -12.85 -6.38
CA TYR A 224 5.26 -11.77 -6.70
C TYR A 224 4.13 -12.28 -7.61
N SER A 225 2.88 -11.92 -7.26
CA SER A 225 1.66 -12.39 -7.92
C SER A 225 1.56 -13.92 -8.10
N ASN A 226 2.22 -14.69 -7.22
CA ASN A 226 2.33 -16.15 -7.29
C ASN A 226 2.92 -16.68 -8.62
N VAL A 227 3.70 -15.86 -9.34
CA VAL A 227 4.33 -16.26 -10.60
C VAL A 227 5.62 -17.04 -10.30
N PRO A 228 5.80 -18.26 -10.83
CA PRO A 228 6.99 -19.05 -10.56
C PRO A 228 8.23 -18.48 -11.26
N ALA A 229 9.42 -18.70 -10.68
CA ALA A 229 10.67 -18.18 -11.22
C ALA A 229 10.99 -18.69 -12.64
N SER A 230 10.52 -19.90 -12.99
CA SER A 230 10.63 -20.47 -14.34
C SER A 230 9.98 -19.60 -15.40
N ASP A 231 8.83 -19.04 -15.09
CA ASP A 231 8.05 -18.20 -16.01
C ASP A 231 8.71 -16.83 -16.22
N MET A 232 9.48 -16.39 -15.22
CA MET A 232 10.29 -15.19 -15.28
C MET A 232 11.67 -15.43 -15.94
N LYS A 233 12.02 -16.69 -16.23
CA LYS A 233 13.35 -17.12 -16.72
C LYS A 233 14.49 -16.69 -15.79
N LEU A 234 14.25 -16.79 -14.48
CA LEU A 234 15.20 -16.43 -13.43
C LEU A 234 15.40 -17.61 -12.48
N SER A 235 16.51 -17.60 -11.74
CA SER A 235 16.65 -18.53 -10.61
C SER A 235 15.63 -18.20 -9.51
N GLN A 236 15.27 -19.20 -8.69
CA GLN A 236 14.35 -18.99 -7.57
C GLN A 236 14.85 -17.92 -6.60
N ALA A 237 16.15 -17.94 -6.25
CA ALA A 237 16.75 -16.96 -5.35
C ALA A 237 16.68 -15.53 -5.91
N GLN A 238 17.04 -15.34 -7.19
CA GLN A 238 16.93 -14.03 -7.84
C GLN A 238 15.48 -13.55 -7.90
N TRP A 239 14.55 -14.43 -8.30
CA TRP A 239 13.15 -14.04 -8.40
C TRP A 239 12.53 -13.72 -7.04
N GLN A 240 12.92 -14.45 -5.99
CA GLN A 240 12.50 -14.17 -4.63
C GLN A 240 12.95 -12.78 -4.15
N GLN A 241 14.23 -12.44 -4.40
CA GLN A 241 14.77 -11.12 -4.05
C GLN A 241 14.06 -10.00 -4.81
N LEU A 242 13.86 -10.16 -6.12
CA LEU A 242 13.15 -9.17 -6.93
C LEU A 242 11.69 -9.05 -6.51
N SER A 243 11.02 -10.18 -6.25
CA SER A 243 9.63 -10.22 -5.76
C SER A 243 9.47 -9.44 -4.46
N LEU A 244 10.44 -9.53 -3.55
CA LEU A 244 10.42 -8.78 -2.29
C LEU A 244 10.49 -7.26 -2.54
N THR A 245 11.40 -6.83 -3.42
CA THR A 245 11.53 -5.41 -3.79
C THR A 245 10.27 -4.89 -4.48
N ILE A 246 9.76 -5.62 -5.50
CA ILE A 246 8.54 -5.24 -6.22
C ILE A 246 7.40 -5.07 -5.24
N ARG A 247 7.18 -6.06 -4.35
CA ARG A 247 6.09 -6.03 -3.39
C ARG A 247 6.20 -4.89 -2.39
N LEU A 248 7.39 -4.67 -1.83
CA LEU A 248 7.59 -3.59 -0.87
C LEU A 248 7.32 -2.22 -1.50
N GLU A 249 7.85 -1.99 -2.69
CA GLU A 249 7.71 -0.71 -3.38
C GLU A 249 6.31 -0.52 -3.96
N HIS A 250 5.61 -1.60 -4.32
CA HIS A 250 4.19 -1.59 -4.66
C HIS A 250 3.35 -1.08 -3.47
N GLU A 251 3.51 -1.68 -2.28
CA GLU A 251 2.82 -1.19 -1.07
C GLU A 251 3.21 0.24 -0.70
N CYS A 252 4.51 0.58 -0.80
CA CYS A 252 4.95 1.96 -0.55
C CYS A 252 4.35 2.96 -1.54
N THR A 253 4.02 2.53 -2.76
CA THR A 253 3.35 3.38 -3.75
C THR A 253 1.89 3.63 -3.37
N HIS A 254 1.17 2.61 -2.89
CA HIS A 254 -0.16 2.82 -2.33
C HIS A 254 -0.15 3.71 -1.09
N TYR A 255 0.85 3.53 -0.21
CA TYR A 255 1.07 4.41 0.93
C TYR A 255 1.33 5.85 0.47
N PHE A 256 2.14 6.04 -0.58
CA PHE A 256 2.39 7.34 -1.20
C PHE A 256 1.12 8.01 -1.72
N THR A 257 0.33 7.32 -2.56
CA THR A 257 -0.90 7.91 -3.12
C THR A 257 -1.92 8.21 -2.03
N ARG A 258 -1.97 7.39 -0.97
CA ARG A 258 -2.82 7.67 0.18
C ARG A 258 -2.38 8.92 0.93
N ARG A 259 -1.08 9.08 1.20
CA ARG A 259 -0.57 10.27 1.91
C ARG A 259 -0.74 11.55 1.11
N LEU A 260 -0.55 11.48 -0.21
CA LEU A 260 -0.55 12.67 -1.06
C LEU A 260 -1.94 13.04 -1.56
N PHE A 261 -2.78 12.06 -1.89
CA PHE A 261 -4.07 12.26 -2.55
C PHE A 261 -5.26 11.71 -1.76
N SER A 262 -5.04 11.17 -0.56
CA SER A 262 -6.08 10.50 0.24
C SER A 262 -6.78 9.35 -0.50
N SER A 263 -6.08 8.72 -1.47
CA SER A 263 -6.61 7.63 -2.28
C SER A 263 -5.66 6.43 -2.33
N MET A 264 -6.24 5.25 -2.09
CA MET A 264 -5.65 3.93 -2.31
C MET A 264 -6.82 3.00 -2.63
N ARG A 265 -7.04 2.72 -3.91
CA ARG A 265 -8.18 1.94 -4.37
C ARG A 265 -7.73 0.60 -4.94
N ASN A 266 -8.62 -0.38 -4.83
CA ASN A 266 -8.52 -1.63 -5.56
C ASN A 266 -8.99 -1.40 -7.02
N ASN A 267 -8.17 -0.72 -7.83
CA ASN A 267 -8.47 -0.32 -9.21
C ASN A 267 -7.22 -0.47 -10.11
N LEU A 268 -7.41 -0.84 -11.38
CA LEU A 268 -6.28 -1.12 -12.29
C LEU A 268 -5.32 0.05 -12.53
N LEU A 269 -5.77 1.31 -12.46
CA LEU A 269 -4.85 2.44 -12.57
C LEU A 269 -3.91 2.48 -11.37
N ASP A 270 -4.46 2.39 -10.15
CA ASP A 270 -3.68 2.34 -8.90
C ASP A 270 -2.66 1.18 -8.94
N GLU A 271 -3.06 0.01 -9.45
CA GLU A 271 -2.20 -1.17 -9.57
C GLU A 271 -1.12 -1.03 -10.65
N LEU A 272 -1.43 -0.43 -11.80
CA LEU A 272 -0.44 -0.12 -12.84
C LEU A 272 0.65 0.79 -12.29
N ILE A 273 0.25 1.83 -11.54
CA ILE A 273 1.17 2.78 -10.93
C ILE A 273 2.08 2.09 -9.90
N ALA A 274 1.49 1.26 -9.03
CA ALA A 274 2.22 0.54 -8.00
C ALA A 274 3.15 -0.54 -8.57
N ASP A 275 2.71 -1.31 -9.56
CA ASP A 275 3.55 -2.30 -10.26
C ASP A 275 4.63 -1.63 -11.10
N TYR A 276 4.36 -0.49 -11.75
CA TYR A 276 5.39 0.29 -12.44
C TYR A 276 6.54 0.63 -11.49
N ARG A 277 6.21 1.26 -10.35
CA ARG A 277 7.21 1.65 -9.36
C ARG A 277 7.94 0.44 -8.79
N GLY A 278 7.23 -0.65 -8.50
CA GLY A 278 7.81 -1.89 -8.00
C GLY A 278 8.79 -2.54 -8.97
N ILE A 279 8.43 -2.63 -10.26
CA ILE A 279 9.30 -3.20 -11.30
C ILE A 279 10.53 -2.32 -11.51
N VAL A 280 10.36 -1.01 -11.67
CA VAL A 280 11.48 -0.06 -11.84
C VAL A 280 12.42 -0.10 -10.63
N ALA A 281 11.90 -0.22 -9.41
CA ALA A 281 12.73 -0.38 -8.22
C ALA A 281 13.58 -1.66 -8.23
N ALA A 282 13.03 -2.75 -8.75
CA ALA A 282 13.64 -4.06 -8.69
C ALA A 282 14.69 -4.28 -9.78
N ILE A 283 14.44 -3.81 -11.01
CA ILE A 283 15.31 -4.06 -12.17
C ILE A 283 15.82 -2.80 -12.88
N GLY A 284 15.41 -1.61 -12.44
CA GLY A 284 15.92 -0.32 -12.93
C GLY A 284 15.20 0.27 -14.16
N TYR A 285 14.26 -0.45 -14.75
CA TYR A 285 13.44 -0.04 -15.89
C TYR A 285 12.10 -0.78 -15.84
N TYR A 286 11.09 -0.27 -16.53
CA TYR A 286 9.77 -0.86 -16.59
C TYR A 286 9.68 -1.95 -17.67
N ARG A 287 8.88 -2.98 -17.39
CA ARG A 287 8.63 -4.11 -18.28
C ARG A 287 7.15 -4.40 -18.37
N ALA A 288 6.55 -4.15 -19.53
CA ALA A 288 5.14 -4.41 -19.77
C ALA A 288 4.85 -5.92 -19.70
N ASP A 289 5.76 -6.76 -20.20
CA ASP A 289 5.59 -8.22 -20.18
C ASP A 289 5.55 -8.79 -18.76
N TRP A 290 6.31 -8.21 -17.83
CA TRP A 290 6.25 -8.56 -16.39
C TRP A 290 4.91 -8.16 -15.79
N PHE A 291 4.51 -6.90 -15.97
CA PHE A 291 3.24 -6.40 -15.47
C PHE A 291 2.05 -7.21 -15.99
N LEU A 292 1.98 -7.47 -17.30
CA LEU A 292 0.91 -8.26 -17.90
C LEU A 292 0.89 -9.70 -17.36
N ARG A 293 2.05 -10.32 -17.14
CA ARG A 293 2.13 -11.65 -16.49
C ARG A 293 1.64 -11.63 -15.05
N PHE A 294 1.91 -10.56 -14.29
CA PHE A 294 1.40 -10.42 -12.93
C PHE A 294 -0.11 -10.29 -12.90
N LEU A 295 -0.70 -9.63 -13.90
CA LEU A 295 -2.16 -9.56 -14.07
C LEU A 295 -2.78 -10.87 -14.56
N GLY A 296 -2.02 -11.74 -15.23
CA GLY A 296 -2.54 -12.94 -15.88
C GLY A 296 -2.93 -12.73 -17.36
N LEU A 297 -2.32 -11.74 -18.01
CA LEU A 297 -2.53 -11.33 -19.41
C LEU A 297 -1.33 -11.64 -20.32
N GLU A 298 -0.40 -12.50 -19.89
CA GLU A 298 0.80 -12.87 -20.65
C GLU A 298 0.52 -13.55 -21.99
N SER A 299 -0.68 -14.10 -22.19
CA SER A 299 -1.14 -14.77 -23.41
C SER A 299 -2.35 -14.07 -24.03
N PHE A 300 -2.49 -12.75 -23.79
CA PHE A 300 -3.60 -11.94 -24.29
C PHE A 300 -3.89 -12.24 -25.79
N PRO A 301 -5.17 -12.47 -26.18
CA PRO A 301 -6.39 -12.20 -25.42
C PRO A 301 -6.81 -13.29 -24.41
N LEU A 302 -6.04 -14.37 -24.26
CA LEU A 302 -6.32 -15.40 -23.26
C LEU A 302 -5.91 -14.90 -21.87
N ILE A 303 -6.78 -15.14 -20.88
CA ILE A 303 -6.56 -14.79 -19.48
C ILE A 303 -6.19 -16.08 -18.73
N ARG A 304 -5.14 -16.02 -17.91
CA ARG A 304 -4.77 -17.14 -17.03
C ARG A 304 -5.91 -17.44 -16.03
N GLU A 305 -6.14 -18.72 -15.75
CA GLU A 305 -7.04 -19.16 -14.68
C GLU A 305 -6.58 -18.56 -13.33
N GLU A 306 -7.52 -18.08 -12.51
CA GLU A 306 -7.22 -17.35 -11.26
C GLU A 306 -6.31 -16.11 -11.43
N ALA A 307 -6.36 -15.46 -12.60
CA ALA A 307 -5.64 -14.21 -12.87
C ALA A 307 -5.90 -13.13 -11.80
N ARG A 308 -4.82 -12.48 -11.33
CA ARG A 308 -4.89 -11.33 -10.40
C ARG A 308 -5.83 -10.25 -10.90
N LEU A 309 -5.94 -10.09 -12.23
CA LEU A 309 -6.84 -9.14 -12.88
C LEU A 309 -8.31 -9.24 -12.39
N GLN A 310 -8.78 -10.44 -12.04
CA GLN A 310 -10.17 -10.65 -11.60
C GLN A 310 -10.51 -9.89 -10.31
N ASN A 311 -9.49 -9.58 -9.48
CA ASN A 311 -9.66 -8.81 -8.25
C ASN A 311 -10.01 -7.33 -8.50
N TYR A 312 -9.85 -6.85 -9.74
CA TYR A 312 -10.01 -5.44 -10.12
C TYR A 312 -11.25 -5.19 -10.97
N ARG A 313 -12.29 -6.00 -10.84
CA ARG A 313 -13.58 -5.73 -11.51
C ARG A 313 -14.35 -4.55 -10.90
N GLY A 314 -13.91 -4.01 -9.76
CA GLY A 314 -14.58 -2.92 -9.07
C GLY A 314 -15.80 -3.36 -8.26
N GLN A 315 -16.43 -2.38 -7.60
CA GLN A 315 -17.66 -2.54 -6.81
C GLN A 315 -18.63 -1.40 -7.17
N PRO A 316 -19.77 -1.67 -7.85
CA PRO A 316 -20.18 -2.98 -8.39
C PRO A 316 -19.19 -3.49 -9.45
N SER A 317 -19.19 -4.81 -9.66
CA SER A 317 -18.29 -5.44 -10.63
C SER A 317 -18.67 -5.08 -12.06
N LEU A 318 -17.66 -4.80 -12.88
CA LEU A 318 -17.80 -4.55 -14.32
C LEU A 318 -18.47 -5.73 -15.02
N SER A 319 -19.34 -5.40 -15.98
CA SER A 319 -19.86 -6.35 -16.94
C SER A 319 -18.74 -7.04 -17.72
N ASP A 320 -18.97 -8.28 -18.17
CA ASP A 320 -17.95 -9.03 -18.91
C ASP A 320 -17.49 -8.35 -20.19
N GLY A 321 -18.38 -7.60 -20.84
CA GLY A 321 -18.04 -6.80 -22.02
C GLY A 321 -17.10 -5.66 -21.67
N SER A 322 -17.44 -4.85 -20.66
CA SER A 322 -16.57 -3.78 -20.17
C SER A 322 -15.23 -4.31 -19.66
N PHE A 323 -15.22 -5.45 -18.98
CA PHE A 323 -14.00 -6.07 -18.49
C PHE A 323 -13.06 -6.52 -19.63
N LYS A 324 -13.59 -7.02 -20.76
CA LYS A 324 -12.79 -7.33 -21.96
C LYS A 324 -12.17 -6.08 -22.60
N ILE A 325 -12.92 -4.97 -22.64
CA ILE A 325 -12.41 -3.70 -23.15
C ILE A 325 -11.32 -3.16 -22.23
N LEU A 326 -11.55 -3.22 -20.91
CA LEU A 326 -10.56 -2.83 -19.90
C LEU A 326 -9.24 -3.61 -20.03
N GLN A 327 -9.29 -4.91 -20.33
CA GLN A 327 -8.11 -5.73 -20.61
C GLN A 327 -7.30 -5.21 -21.80
N SER A 328 -7.99 -4.78 -22.86
CA SER A 328 -7.35 -4.25 -24.07
C SER A 328 -6.69 -2.90 -23.79
N ILE A 329 -7.37 -2.04 -23.02
CA ILE A 329 -6.87 -0.72 -22.61
C ILE A 329 -5.65 -0.86 -21.69
N ILE A 330 -5.72 -1.70 -20.65
CA ILE A 330 -4.60 -1.85 -19.70
C ILE A 330 -3.37 -2.44 -20.39
N LYS A 331 -3.57 -3.33 -21.38
CA LYS A 331 -2.48 -3.83 -22.22
C LYS A 331 -1.81 -2.70 -23.02
N ALA A 332 -2.60 -1.92 -23.74
CA ALA A 332 -2.06 -0.80 -24.53
C ALA A 332 -1.39 0.27 -23.65
N ALA A 333 -1.96 0.57 -22.49
CA ALA A 333 -1.37 1.48 -21.50
C ALA A 333 -0.01 0.96 -21.00
N ALA A 334 0.10 -0.33 -20.67
CA ALA A 334 1.35 -0.93 -20.25
C ALA A 334 2.42 -0.88 -21.34
N GLU A 335 2.07 -1.17 -22.59
CA GLU A 335 3.01 -1.14 -23.73
C GLU A 335 3.47 0.29 -24.05
N ASN A 336 2.55 1.27 -24.02
CA ASN A 336 2.91 2.68 -24.19
C ASN A 336 3.84 3.18 -23.08
N LEU A 337 3.61 2.71 -21.85
CA LEU A 337 4.43 3.04 -20.69
C LEU A 337 5.85 2.47 -20.80
N GLU A 338 5.98 1.21 -21.24
CA GLU A 338 7.30 0.60 -21.52
C GLU A 338 8.04 1.33 -22.64
N TYR A 339 7.34 1.69 -23.72
CA TYR A 339 7.97 2.48 -24.78
C TYR A 339 8.48 3.82 -24.25
N PHE A 340 7.67 4.51 -23.44
CA PHE A 340 8.05 5.79 -22.87
C PHE A 340 9.28 5.67 -21.96
N ASP A 341 9.25 4.71 -21.02
CA ASP A 341 10.35 4.46 -20.09
C ASP A 341 11.65 4.12 -20.83
N ALA A 342 11.58 3.24 -21.84
CA ALA A 342 12.73 2.88 -22.66
C ALA A 342 13.29 4.08 -23.45
N SER A 343 12.43 4.94 -23.97
CA SER A 343 12.84 6.12 -24.75
C SER A 343 13.48 7.22 -23.88
N HIS A 344 13.16 7.25 -22.58
CA HIS A 344 13.66 8.23 -21.62
C HIS A 344 14.55 7.59 -20.54
N ALA A 345 15.10 6.40 -20.80
CA ALA A 345 15.79 5.58 -19.80
C ALA A 345 16.97 6.29 -19.12
N ASN A 346 17.61 7.27 -19.78
CA ASN A 346 18.69 8.04 -19.17
C ASN A 346 18.18 9.15 -18.24
N GLU A 347 17.03 9.74 -18.57
CA GLU A 347 16.42 10.81 -17.80
C GLU A 347 15.73 10.24 -16.55
N LEU A 348 14.99 9.14 -16.69
CA LEU A 348 14.22 8.51 -15.61
C LEU A 348 15.06 7.75 -14.58
N LYS A 349 16.39 7.74 -14.68
CA LYS A 349 17.29 7.12 -13.69
C LYS A 349 17.38 7.90 -12.38
N THR A 350 17.12 9.21 -12.40
CA THR A 350 17.27 10.04 -11.20
C THR A 350 16.05 9.89 -10.28
N ALA A 351 16.25 9.94 -8.97
CA ALA A 351 15.17 9.84 -7.99
C ALA A 351 14.09 10.93 -8.20
N ASN A 352 14.50 12.14 -8.61
CA ASN A 352 13.58 13.23 -8.92
C ASN A 352 12.71 12.92 -10.15
N ASN A 353 13.29 12.37 -11.20
CA ASN A 353 12.52 12.05 -12.41
C ASN A 353 11.63 10.82 -12.21
N GLN A 354 12.02 9.85 -11.38
CA GLN A 354 11.14 8.75 -10.96
C GLN A 354 9.94 9.25 -10.16
N LEU A 355 10.12 10.25 -9.30
CA LEU A 355 9.03 10.91 -8.60
C LEU A 355 8.10 11.66 -9.58
N LEU A 356 8.66 12.46 -10.49
CA LEU A 356 7.87 13.18 -11.50
C LEU A 356 7.05 12.21 -12.35
N MET A 357 7.64 11.09 -12.74
CA MET A 357 6.97 10.03 -13.45
C MET A 357 5.80 9.45 -12.65
N LEU A 358 6.02 9.16 -11.36
CA LEU A 358 4.98 8.64 -10.48
C LEU A 358 3.81 9.62 -10.33
N LEU A 359 4.11 10.91 -10.13
CA LEU A 359 3.11 11.98 -10.08
C LEU A 359 2.35 12.11 -11.41
N ALA A 360 3.06 12.05 -12.53
CA ALA A 360 2.44 12.16 -13.84
C ALA A 360 1.47 11.02 -14.14
N LEU A 361 1.81 9.79 -13.72
CA LEU A 361 0.89 8.66 -13.84
C LEU A 361 -0.39 8.84 -13.00
N THR A 362 -0.33 9.60 -11.89
CA THR A 362 -1.52 9.91 -11.09
C THR A 362 -2.41 10.98 -11.72
N ASP A 363 -1.95 11.74 -12.71
CA ASP A 363 -2.76 12.74 -13.41
C ASP A 363 -3.62 12.13 -14.53
N LEU A 364 -3.17 11.01 -15.09
CA LEU A 364 -3.73 10.42 -16.29
C LEU A 364 -4.74 9.32 -15.98
N THR A 365 -5.64 9.09 -16.93
CA THR A 365 -6.56 7.94 -16.94
C THR A 365 -5.99 6.78 -17.75
N LEU A 366 -6.54 5.58 -17.57
CA LEU A 366 -6.16 4.42 -18.39
C LEU A 366 -6.42 4.65 -19.88
N GLU A 367 -7.49 5.37 -20.23
CA GLU A 367 -7.76 5.74 -21.62
C GLU A 367 -6.63 6.64 -22.18
N GLU A 368 -6.22 7.66 -21.44
CA GLU A 368 -5.15 8.57 -21.88
C GLU A 368 -3.82 7.84 -22.04
N LEU A 369 -3.48 6.93 -21.12
CA LEU A 369 -2.28 6.10 -21.21
C LEU A 369 -2.33 5.12 -22.40
N ALA A 370 -3.50 4.57 -22.71
CA ALA A 370 -3.69 3.60 -23.80
C ALA A 370 -3.76 4.25 -25.20
N ALA A 371 -3.99 5.55 -25.28
CA ALA A 371 -4.10 6.25 -26.56
C ALA A 371 -2.76 6.29 -27.32
N THR A 372 -2.80 6.41 -28.65
CA THR A 372 -1.60 6.56 -29.49
C THR A 372 -0.75 7.77 -29.08
N GLN A 373 -1.39 8.81 -28.54
CA GLN A 373 -0.76 10.02 -28.00
C GLN A 373 -0.43 9.90 -26.50
N GLY A 374 -0.63 8.76 -25.85
CA GLY A 374 -0.46 8.61 -24.40
C GLY A 374 0.94 8.99 -23.91
N ARG A 375 1.97 8.70 -24.71
CA ARG A 375 3.36 9.13 -24.46
C ARG A 375 3.52 10.66 -24.41
N TYR A 376 2.79 11.38 -25.26
CA TYR A 376 2.78 12.84 -25.27
C TYR A 376 2.04 13.40 -24.04
N TYR A 377 0.93 12.79 -23.63
CA TYR A 377 0.23 13.19 -22.41
C TYR A 377 1.09 12.98 -21.16
N LEU A 378 1.83 11.86 -21.11
CA LEU A 378 2.77 11.57 -20.03
C LEU A 378 3.91 12.58 -19.96
N GLN A 379 4.55 12.89 -21.09
CA GLN A 379 5.58 13.93 -21.17
C GLN A 379 5.06 15.29 -20.68
N ASN A 380 3.89 15.71 -21.16
CA ASN A 380 3.29 16.97 -20.76
C ASN A 380 3.00 17.03 -19.26
N SER A 381 2.52 15.93 -18.67
CA SER A 381 2.24 15.88 -17.23
C SER A 381 3.53 15.93 -16.41
N ILE A 382 4.61 15.25 -16.84
CA ILE A 382 5.94 15.37 -16.22
C ILE A 382 6.41 16.84 -16.23
N GLU A 383 6.32 17.53 -17.36
CA GLU A 383 6.73 18.93 -17.49
C GLU A 383 5.89 19.87 -16.61
N GLN A 384 4.59 19.58 -16.44
CA GLN A 384 3.71 20.32 -15.53
C GLN A 384 4.13 20.12 -14.08
N TRP A 385 4.34 18.87 -13.65
CA TRP A 385 4.83 18.56 -12.31
C TRP A 385 6.19 19.17 -12.02
N GLN A 386 7.10 19.17 -13.00
CA GLN A 386 8.40 19.79 -12.86
C GLN A 386 8.26 21.29 -12.56
N LYS A 387 7.34 22.00 -13.23
CA LYS A 387 7.04 23.40 -12.94
C LYS A 387 6.48 23.60 -11.54
N ILE A 388 5.55 22.74 -11.11
CA ILE A 388 4.91 22.81 -9.78
C ILE A 388 5.91 22.55 -8.65
N LEU A 389 6.84 21.60 -8.82
CA LEU A 389 7.82 21.27 -7.79
C LEU A 389 9.01 22.24 -7.75
N CYS A 390 9.29 22.95 -8.84
CA CYS A 390 10.35 23.97 -8.91
C CYS A 390 9.89 25.39 -8.56
N SER A 391 8.58 25.66 -8.52
CA SER A 391 7.98 26.90 -7.99
C SER A 391 7.85 26.85 -6.47
#